data_AF-A0A257AF35-F1
#
_entry.id   AF-A0A257AF35-F1
#
_cell.length_a   1.000
_cell.length_b   1.000
_cell.length_c   1.000
_cell.angle_alpha   90.00
_cell.angle_beta   90.00
_cell.angle_gamma   90.00
#
_symmetry.space_group_name_H-M   'P 1'
#
loop_
_entity.id
_entity.type
_entity.pdbx_description
1 polymer ?
#
loop_
_entity_poly.entity_id
_entity_poly.type
_entity_poly.pdbx_seq_one_letter_code
_entity_poly.pdbx_strand_id
1 'polypeptide(L)' 'MKKCIICNGDYYTTVSTGVFTYDLCCECFNDLKEHVNTVNMLWYDWWREMICFDSRVRRLKEESD' A
#
# COMPACT_ATOMS: atom_id res chain seq x y z
N MET A 1 -14.07 -20.67 7.89
CA MET A 1 -14.46 -19.25 7.89
C MET A 1 -13.21 -18.43 8.17
N LYS A 2 -12.89 -17.40 7.37
CA LYS A 2 -11.72 -16.53 7.62
C LYS A 2 -11.93 -15.75 8.93
N LYS A 3 -10.85 -15.38 9.61
CA LYS A 3 -10.86 -14.65 10.89
C LYS A 3 -10.14 -13.31 10.75
N CYS A 4 -10.63 -12.30 11.46
CA CYS A 4 -9.94 -11.02 11.59
C CYS A 4 -8.58 -11.23 12.25
N ILE A 5 -7.51 -10.73 11.64
CA ILE A 5 -6.14 -10.93 12.14
C ILE A 5 -5.86 -10.20 13.47
N ILE A 6 -6.70 -9.22 13.84
CA ILE A 6 -6.53 -8.43 15.06
C ILE A 6 -7.29 -9.03 16.23
N CYS A 7 -8.59 -9.27 16.08
CA CYS A 7 -9.47 -9.68 17.17
C CYS A 7 -9.94 -11.13 17.12
N ASN A 8 -9.55 -11.91 16.10
CA ASN A 8 -10.08 -13.26 15.81
C ASN A 8 -11.61 -13.34 15.66
N GLY A 9 -12.27 -12.20 15.52
CA GLY A 9 -13.69 -12.08 15.17
C GLY A 9 -13.96 -12.48 13.73
N ASP A 10 -15.21 -12.36 13.32
CA ASP A 10 -15.62 -12.74 11.97
C ASP A 10 -15.16 -11.71 10.94
N TYR A 11 -14.52 -12.22 9.90
CA TYR A 11 -13.96 -11.43 8.80
C TYR A 11 -15.06 -11.07 7.78
N TYR A 12 -14.91 -9.90 7.15
CA TYR A 12 -15.85 -9.35 6.16
C TYR A 12 -15.14 -8.52 5.07
N THR A 13 -13.88 -8.07 5.26
CA THR A 13 -13.14 -7.33 4.21
C THR A 13 -11.63 -7.57 4.23
N THR A 14 -11.03 -7.66 3.03
CA THR A 14 -9.58 -7.70 2.80
C THR A 14 -9.09 -6.31 2.41
N VAL A 15 -8.04 -5.83 3.07
CA VAL A 15 -7.47 -4.50 2.88
C VAL A 15 -6.03 -4.61 2.40
N SER A 16 -5.65 -3.81 1.41
CA SER A 16 -4.27 -3.73 0.92
C SER A 16 -3.69 -2.33 1.12
N THR A 17 -2.40 -2.28 1.45
CA THR A 17 -1.57 -1.07 1.56
C THR A 17 -0.61 -0.91 0.37
N GLY A 18 -0.87 -1.63 -0.73
CA GLY A 18 0.06 -1.78 -1.86
C GLY A 18 1.13 -2.85 -1.62
N VAL A 19 1.72 -2.89 -0.42
CA VAL A 19 2.76 -3.87 -0.04
C VAL A 19 2.22 -5.02 0.79
N PHE A 20 1.34 -4.72 1.75
CA PHE A 20 0.77 -5.71 2.67
C PHE A 20 -0.73 -5.85 2.49
N THR A 21 -1.24 -7.05 2.75
CA THR A 21 -2.66 -7.39 2.65
C THR A 21 -3.12 -8.00 3.98
N TYR A 22 -4.27 -7.55 4.49
CA TYR A 22 -4.82 -7.91 5.79
C TYR A 22 -6.29 -8.32 5.69
N ASP A 23 -6.68 -9.33 6.47
CA ASP A 23 -8.07 -9.75 6.64
C ASP A 23 -8.61 -9.17 7.96
N LEU A 24 -9.60 -8.27 7.91
CA LEU A 24 -10.09 -7.50 9.08
C LEU A 24 -11.59 -7.72 9.38
N CYS A 25 -12.05 -7.30 10.59
CA CYS A 25 -13.48 -7.11 11.02
C CYS A 25 -13.95 -5.63 10.96
N CYS A 26 -15.28 -5.35 10.91
CA CYS A 26 -15.92 -4.06 10.53
C CYS A 26 -15.33 -2.84 11.24
N GLU A 27 -15.67 -2.71 12.51
CA GLU A 27 -14.69 -2.97 13.55
C GLU A 27 -13.30 -2.34 13.35
N CYS A 28 -12.32 -3.23 13.38
CA CYS A 28 -10.91 -2.93 13.20
C CYS A 28 -10.56 -2.20 11.90
N PHE A 29 -11.29 -2.40 10.80
CA PHE A 29 -11.03 -1.63 9.59
C PHE A 29 -11.37 -0.16 9.78
N ASN A 30 -12.53 0.15 10.35
CA ASN A 30 -12.95 1.53 10.54
C ASN A 30 -11.97 2.29 11.43
N ASP A 31 -11.46 1.62 12.48
CA ASP A 31 -10.44 2.18 13.37
C ASP A 31 -9.10 2.47 12.64
N LEU A 32 -8.78 1.70 11.61
CA LEU A 32 -7.50 1.77 10.90
C LEU A 32 -7.58 2.44 9.51
N LYS A 33 -8.79 2.73 9.03
CA LYS A 33 -9.03 3.14 7.63
C LYS A 33 -8.24 4.38 7.25
N GLU A 34 -8.17 5.38 8.12
CA GLU A 34 -7.40 6.60 7.85
C GLU A 34 -5.91 6.31 7.71
N HIS A 35 -5.34 5.52 8.61
CA HIS A 35 -3.94 5.12 8.55
C HIS A 35 -3.64 4.30 7.28
N VAL A 36 -4.51 3.35 6.92
CA VAL A 36 -4.40 2.59 5.67
C VAL A 36 -4.40 3.52 4.46
N ASN A 37 -5.28 4.52 4.44
CA ASN A 37 -5.34 5.50 3.35
C ASN A 37 -4.06 6.34 3.27
N THR A 38 -3.52 6.78 4.40
CA THR A 38 -2.25 7.52 4.45
C THR A 38 -1.09 6.67 3.91
N VAL A 39 -0.99 5.40 4.34
CA VAL A 39 0.06 4.49 3.84
C VAL A 39 -0.09 4.27 2.34
N ASN A 40 -1.31 4.07 1.85
CA ASN A 40 -1.58 3.92 0.42
C ASN A 40 -1.15 5.16 -0.37
N MET A 41 -1.48 6.38 0.10
CA MET A 41 -1.05 7.61 -0.55
C MET A 41 0.48 7.73 -0.63
N LEU A 42 1.16 7.47 0.49
CA LEU A 42 2.63 7.51 0.54
C LEU A 42 3.27 6.48 -0.39
N TRP A 43 2.69 5.27 -0.47
CA TRP A 43 3.14 4.25 -1.40
C TRP A 43 2.99 4.70 -2.87
N TYR A 44 1.86 5.30 -3.22
CA TYR A 44 1.65 5.84 -4.57
C TYR A 44 2.64 6.97 -4.90
N ASP A 45 2.91 7.87 -3.95
CA ASP A 45 3.89 8.95 -4.12
C ASP A 45 5.30 8.39 -4.34
N TRP A 46 5.73 7.46 -3.48
CA TRP A 46 7.01 6.79 -3.62
C TRP A 46 7.13 6.05 -4.97
N TRP A 47 6.09 5.31 -5.37
CA TRP A 47 6.08 4.59 -6.64
C TRP A 47 6.24 5.53 -7.84
N ARG A 48 5.57 6.68 -7.83
CA ARG A 48 5.71 7.71 -8.88
C ARG A 48 7.13 8.27 -8.93
N GLU A 49 7.72 8.61 -7.78
CA GLU A 49 9.10 9.10 -7.72
C GLU A 49 10.09 8.08 -8.26
N MET A 50 9.90 6.79 -7.99
CA MET A 50 10.76 5.73 -8.54
C MET A 50 10.70 5.64 -10.06
N ILE A 51 9.52 5.83 -10.68
CA ILE A 51 9.39 5.89 -12.15
C ILE A 51 10.15 7.10 -12.72
N CYS A 52 9.99 8.27 -12.09
CA CYS A 52 10.70 9.49 -12.50
C CYS A 52 12.21 9.33 -12.39
N PHE A 53 12.68 8.70 -11.31
CA PHE A 53 14.08 8.39 -11.09
C PHE A 53 14.64 7.44 -12.16
N ASP A 54 13.97 6.31 -12.44
CA ASP A 54 14.40 5.36 -13.49
C ASP A 54 14.51 6.06 -14.86
N SER A 55 13.52 6.88 -15.19
CA SER A 55 13.51 7.68 -16.43
C SER A 55 14.70 8.63 -16.51
N ARG A 56 15.08 9.26 -15.39
CA ARG A 56 16.25 10.16 -15.34
C ARG A 56 17.56 9.40 -15.52
N VAL A 57 17.70 8.23 -14.88
CA VAL A 57 18.89 7.38 -15.03
C VAL A 57 19.08 6.95 -16.48
N ARG A 58 18.01 6.56 -17.18
CA ARG A 58 18.07 6.18 -18.60
C ARG A 58 18.54 7.32 -19.49
N ARG A 59 17.98 8.53 -19.33
CA ARG A 59 18.40 9.71 -20.10
C ARG A 59 19.89 10.04 -19.90
N LEU A 60 20.36 10.02 -18.66
CA LEU A 60 21.77 10.31 -18.37
C LEU A 60 22.73 9.29 -19.00
N LYS A 61 22.29 8.03 -19.13
CA LYS A 61 23.06 7.00 -19.83
C LYS A 61 23.13 7.29 -21.33
N GLU A 62 22.00 7.64 -21.94
CA GLU A 62 21.92 7.96 -23.38
C GLU A 62 22.75 9.21 -23.74
N GLU A 63 22.86 10.19 -22.85
CA GLU A 63 23.69 11.39 -23.04
C GLU A 63 25.20 11.14 -22.87
N SER A 64 25.58 10.00 -22.28
CA SER A 64 26.98 9.63 -22.04
C SER A 64 27.59 8.72 -23.10
N ASP A 65 26.76 8.16 -23.99
CA ASP A 65 27.14 7.31 -25.13
C ASP A 65 27.24 8.13 -26.44
#